data_AF-A0A0G0NFZ2-F1
#
_entry.id   AF-A0A0G0NFZ2-F1
#
_cell.length_a   1.000
_cell.length_b   1.000
_cell.length_c   1.000
_cell.angle_alpha   90.00
_cell.angle_beta   90.00
_cell.angle_gamma   90.00
#
_symmetry.space_group_name_H-M   'P 1'
#
loop_
_entity.id
_entity.type
_entity.pdbx_description
1 polymer ?
#
loop_
_entity_poly.entity_id
_entity_poly.type
_entity_poly.pdbx_seq_one_letter_code
_entity_poly.pdbx_strand_id
1 'polypeptide(L)' 'MSKSKTNGRYSLELLFGSKARVKILKFMFRNYPGDVSIKDLTNRIQEPHQTVKKEVELLHSIGLLKKT' A
#
# COMPACT_ATOMS: atom_id res chain seq x y z
N MET A 1 11.71 29.11 -21.09
CA MET A 1 10.60 28.23 -21.52
C MET A 1 10.07 27.51 -20.29
N SER A 2 8.95 27.98 -19.74
CA SER A 2 8.32 27.36 -18.57
C SER A 2 7.70 26.02 -18.97
N LYS A 3 8.24 24.92 -18.43
CA LYS A 3 7.65 23.60 -18.60
C LYS A 3 6.26 23.60 -17.94
N SER A 4 5.24 23.35 -18.76
CA SER A 4 3.84 23.22 -18.36
C SER A 4 3.68 22.18 -17.23
N LYS A 5 3.18 22.61 -16.06
CA LYS A 5 2.68 21.72 -15.00
C LYS A 5 1.30 21.21 -15.44
N THR A 6 1.25 20.10 -16.17
CA THR A 6 -0.02 19.46 -16.52
C THR A 6 -0.58 18.67 -15.34
N ASN A 7 -1.82 19.01 -14.99
CA ASN A 7 -2.60 18.51 -13.87
C ASN A 7 -2.96 17.03 -13.97
N GLY A 8 -2.83 16.36 -12.83
CA GLY A 8 -3.50 15.11 -12.49
C GLY A 8 -3.45 14.93 -10.97
N ARG A 9 -4.05 15.85 -10.21
CA ARG A 9 -4.02 15.84 -8.73
C ARG A 9 -4.95 14.78 -8.10
N TYR A 10 -4.96 13.57 -8.64
CA TYR A 10 -5.63 12.42 -8.04
C TYR A 10 -4.63 11.26 -7.99
N SER A 11 -3.77 11.25 -6.97
CA SER A 11 -2.92 10.09 -6.72
C SER A 11 -3.76 9.00 -6.06
N LEU A 12 -3.39 7.73 -6.27
CA LEU A 12 -3.98 6.62 -5.49
C LEU A 12 -3.84 6.89 -3.99
N GLU A 13 -2.73 7.52 -3.57
CA GLU A 13 -2.51 7.87 -2.16
C GLU A 13 -3.59 8.84 -1.65
N LEU A 14 -4.05 9.78 -2.48
CA LEU A 14 -5.16 10.68 -2.18
C LEU A 14 -6.50 9.93 -2.11
N LEU A 15 -6.78 9.07 -3.10
CA LEU A 15 -8.03 8.29 -3.16
C LEU A 15 -8.18 7.33 -1.99
N PHE A 16 -7.09 6.69 -1.59
CA PHE A 16 -7.09 5.76 -0.47
C PHE A 16 -6.83 6.45 0.88
N GLY A 17 -6.46 7.75 0.88
CA GLY A 17 -6.10 8.50 2.09
C GLY A 17 -4.89 7.93 2.83
N SER A 18 -4.12 7.03 2.22
CA SER A 18 -3.01 6.33 2.85
C SER A 18 -1.97 5.89 1.83
N LYS A 19 -0.77 6.46 1.95
CA LYS A 19 0.40 6.08 1.15
C LYS A 19 0.83 4.64 1.44
N ALA A 20 0.82 4.23 2.71
CA ALA A 20 1.16 2.87 3.12
C ALA A 20 0.20 1.85 2.51
N ARG A 21 -1.12 2.12 2.49
CA ARG A 21 -2.11 1.23 1.86
C ARG A 21 -1.82 0.98 0.39
N VAL A 22 -1.53 2.05 -0.36
CA VAL A 22 -1.21 1.94 -1.79
C VAL A 22 0.09 1.15 -2.01
N LYS A 23 1.10 1.35 -1.17
CA LYS A 23 2.35 0.56 -1.23
C LYS A 23 2.10 -0.92 -0.94
N ILE A 24 1.31 -1.23 0.09
CA ILE A 24 0.94 -2.61 0.46
C ILE A 24 0.21 -3.27 -0.71
N LEU A 25 -0.82 -2.63 -1.26
CA LEU A 25 -1.58 -3.16 -2.40
C LEU A 25 -0.66 -3.42 -3.60
N LYS A 26 0.15 -2.42 -3.99
CA LYS A 26 1.12 -2.57 -5.09
C LYS A 26 2.08 -3.73 -4.85
N PHE A 27 2.54 -3.90 -3.61
CA PHE A 27 3.43 -5.00 -3.27
C PHE A 27 2.73 -6.36 -3.39
N MET A 28 1.55 -6.51 -2.78
CA MET A 28 0.82 -7.78 -2.78
C MET A 28 0.38 -8.20 -4.19
N PHE A 29 -0.07 -7.26 -5.03
CA PHE A 29 -0.43 -7.56 -6.42
C PHE A 29 0.76 -7.97 -7.29
N ARG A 30 1.96 -7.44 -7.02
CA ARG A 30 3.18 -7.80 -7.77
C ARG A 30 3.77 -9.15 -7.38
N ASN A 31 3.50 -9.60 -6.15
CA ASN A 31 4.09 -10.81 -5.58
C ASN A 31 3.03 -11.90 -5.37
N TYR A 32 1.93 -11.89 -6.12
CA TYR A 32 0.87 -12.89 -6.02
C TYR A 32 1.23 -14.18 -6.78
N PRO A 33 0.98 -15.38 -6.23
CA PRO A 33 0.63 -15.65 -4.83
C PRO A 33 1.89 -15.60 -3.94
N GLY A 34 1.80 -14.91 -2.80
CA GLY A 34 2.94 -14.78 -1.90
C GLY A 34 2.47 -14.52 -0.47
N ASP A 35 2.87 -15.42 0.43
CA ASP A 35 2.70 -15.24 1.88
C ASP A 35 3.80 -14.31 2.37
N VAL A 36 3.41 -13.12 2.84
CA VAL A 36 4.37 -12.12 3.32
C VAL A 36 4.00 -11.68 4.72
N SER A 37 4.95 -11.84 5.64
CA SER A 37 4.77 -11.40 7.03
C SER A 37 4.73 -9.87 7.12
N ILE A 38 4.07 -9.33 8.15
CA ILE A 38 4.05 -7.88 8.41
C ILE A 38 5.47 -7.33 8.56
N LYS A 39 6.39 -8.09 9.15
CA LYS A 39 7.80 -7.68 9.33
C LYS A 39 8.51 -7.55 7.99
N ASP A 40 8.34 -8.51 7.09
CA ASP A 40 8.92 -8.46 5.76
C ASP A 40 8.30 -7.33 4.93
N LEU A 41 6.99 -7.14 5.05
CA LEU A 41 6.27 -6.08 4.37
C LEU A 41 6.79 -4.70 4.80
N THR A 42 6.94 -4.49 6.12
CA THR A 42 7.52 -3.29 6.73
C THR A 42 8.89 -2.96 6.12
N ASN A 43 9.78 -3.95 6.05
CA ASN A 43 11.13 -3.79 5.49
C ASN A 43 11.10 -3.49 3.99
N ARG A 44 10.23 -4.15 3.23
CA ARG A 44 10.16 -4.01 1.76
C ARG A 44 9.53 -2.70 1.32
N ILE A 45 8.51 -2.20 2.02
CA ILE A 45 7.82 -0.95 1.65
C ILE A 45 8.34 0.29 2.36
N GLN A 46 9.24 0.10 3.34
CA GLN A 46 9.88 1.15 4.15
C GLN A 46 8.83 2.07 4.80
N GLU A 47 7.88 1.47 5.51
CA GLU A 47 6.86 2.17 6.29
C GLU A 47 6.90 1.67 7.74
N PRO A 48 6.45 2.44 8.74
CA PRO A 48 6.49 2.03 10.14
C PRO A 48 5.64 0.77 10.41
N HIS A 49 6.14 -0.14 11.25
CA HIS A 49 5.47 -1.42 11.54
C HIS A 49 4.00 -1.25 11.97
N GLN A 50 3.72 -0.30 12.87
CA GLN A 50 2.36 -0.03 13.36
C GLN A 50 1.43 0.43 12.23
N THR A 51 1.92 1.27 11.33
CA THR A 51 1.18 1.72 10.14
C THR A 51 0.88 0.54 9.22
N VAL A 52 1.89 -0.30 8.95
CA VAL A 52 1.72 -1.47 8.09
C VAL A 52 0.73 -2.47 8.68
N LYS A 53 0.85 -2.77 9.97
CA LYS A 53 -0.08 -3.65 10.69
C LYS A 53 -1.52 -3.16 10.57
N LYS A 54 -1.77 -1.88 10.87
CA LYS A 54 -3.10 -1.27 10.80
C LYS A 54 -3.71 -1.37 9.39
N GLU A 55 -2.93 -1.05 8.37
CA GLU A 55 -3.43 -1.10 6.99
C GLU A 55 -3.65 -2.54 6.51
N VAL A 56 -2.79 -3.49 6.89
CA VAL A 56 -2.99 -4.92 6.58
C VAL A 56 -4.25 -5.46 7.25
N GLU A 57 -4.48 -5.14 8.53
CA GLU A 57 -5.69 -5.53 9.26
C GLU A 57 -6.96 -4.96 8.60
N LEU A 58 -6.92 -3.70 8.16
CA LEU A 58 -8.01 -3.09 7.39
C LEU A 58 -8.23 -3.82 6.06
N LEU A 59 -7.16 -4.11 5.32
CA LEU A 59 -7.27 -4.80 4.03
C LEU A 59 -7.81 -6.23 4.18
N HIS A 60 -7.51 -6.91 5.29
CA HIS A 60 -8.15 -8.19 5.65
C HIS A 60 -9.64 -8.01 5.98
N SER A 61 -10.00 -6.99 6.77
CA SER A 61 -11.39 -6.80 7.20
C SER A 61 -12.34 -6.49 6.04
N ILE A 62 -11.83 -5.85 4.98
CA ILE A 62 -12.59 -5.58 3.75
C ILE A 62 -12.42 -6.67 2.67
N GLY A 63 -11.72 -7.78 2.98
CA GLY A 63 -11.58 -8.93 2.09
C GLY A 63 -10.63 -8.73 0.89
N LEU A 64 -9.82 -7.67 0.89
CA LEU A 64 -8.83 -7.45 -0.18
C LEU A 64 -7.56 -8.28 -0.01
N LEU A 65 -7.23 -8.69 1.22
CA LEU A 65 -6.16 -9.64 1.51
C LEU A 65 -6.74 -10.89 2.20
N LYS A 66 -6.36 -12.08 1.73
CA LYS A 66 -6.68 -13.33 2.43
C LYS A 66 -5.83 -13.43 3.68
N LYS A 67 -6.47 -13.78 4.80
CA LYS A 67 -5.76 -14.11 6.03
C LYS A 67 -5.05 -15.43 5.80
N THR A 68 -3.73 -15.39 5.73
CA THR A 68 -2.84 -16.56 5.78
C THR A 68 -2.81 -17.11 7.19
#